data_AF-A0A1M7AL70-F1
#
_entry.id   AF-A0A1M7AL70-F1
#
_cell.length_a   1.000
_cell.length_b   1.000
_cell.length_c   1.000
_cell.angle_alpha   90.00
_cell.angle_beta   90.00
_cell.angle_gamma   90.00
#
_symmetry.space_group_name_H-M   'P 1'
#
loop_
_entity.id
_entity.type
_entity.pdbx_description
1 polymer ?
#
loop_
_entity_poly.entity_id
_entity_poly.type
_entity_poly.pdbx_seq_one_letter_code
_entity_poly.pdbx_strand_id
1 'polypeptide(L)' 'ARAPEDAPALVKKIGKTTYKVRVHFSDTSTETMSDKIKRMLKNEIQQM' A
#
# COMPACT_ATOMS: atom_id res chain seq x y z
N ALA A 1 -12.27 -12.66 -13.11
CA ALA A 1 -11.73 -11.97 -11.91
C ALA A 1 -11.67 -10.48 -12.20
N ARG A 2 -12.09 -9.61 -11.28
CA ARG A 2 -12.10 -8.14 -11.46
C ARG A 2 -10.65 -7.64 -11.54
N ALA A 3 -10.32 -6.84 -12.55
CA ALA A 3 -8.96 -6.29 -12.69
C ALA A 3 -8.61 -5.43 -11.45
N PRO A 4 -7.34 -5.41 -10.99
CA PRO A 4 -6.92 -4.64 -9.82
C PRO A 4 -7.11 -3.12 -9.96
N GLU A 5 -7.53 -2.64 -11.13
CA GLU A 5 -7.87 -1.26 -11.43
C GLU A 5 -9.28 -0.86 -10.95
N ASP A 6 -10.16 -1.84 -10.74
CA ASP A 6 -11.56 -1.63 -10.30
C ASP A 6 -11.70 -1.67 -8.76
N ALA A 7 -10.60 -1.96 -8.05
CA ALA A 7 -10.59 -1.98 -6.60
C ALA A 7 -10.68 -0.54 -6.04
N PRO A 8 -11.45 -0.33 -4.96
CA PRO A 8 -11.59 0.99 -4.35
C PRO A 8 -10.22 1.55 -3.96
N ALA A 9 -9.90 2.72 -4.52
CA ALA A 9 -8.66 3.42 -4.29
C ALA A 9 -8.90 4.64 -3.40
N LEU A 10 -8.10 4.77 -2.35
CA LEU A 10 -8.06 5.93 -1.46
C LEU A 10 -6.98 6.88 -1.96
N VAL A 11 -7.32 8.15 -2.16
CA VAL A 11 -6.32 9.18 -2.43
C VAL A 11 -5.85 9.76 -1.10
N LYS A 12 -4.55 9.66 -0.82
CA LYS A 12 -3.97 10.13 0.44
C LYS A 12 -2.72 10.96 0.18
N LYS A 13 -2.69 12.17 0.73
CA LYS A 13 -1.51 13.03 0.69
C LYS A 13 -0.61 12.70 1.88
N ILE A 14 0.65 12.35 1.61
CA ILE A 14 1.67 12.08 2.62
C ILE A 14 2.85 13.03 2.34
N GLY A 15 3.05 14.00 3.22
CA GLY A 15 4.00 15.09 2.98
C GLY A 15 3.62 15.91 1.74
N LYS A 16 4.53 15.97 0.76
CA LYS A 16 4.33 16.69 -0.51
C LYS A 16 3.75 15.82 -1.63
N THR A 17 3.68 14.50 -1.44
CA THR A 17 3.31 13.54 -2.48
C THR A 17 1.91 13.03 -2.27
N THR A 18 1.12 12.99 -3.35
CA THR A 18 -0.22 12.43 -3.36
C THR A 18 -0.15 10.99 -3.84
N TYR A 19 -0.59 10.05 -3.01
CA TYR A 19 -0.58 8.63 -3.31
C TYR A 19 -1.99 8.13 -3.61
N LYS A 20 -2.11 7.28 -4.63
CA LYS A 20 -3.30 6.45 -4.88
C LYS A 20 -3.09 5.11 -4.20
N VAL A 21 -3.73 4.92 -3.05
CA VAL A 21 -3.61 3.73 -2.21
C VAL A 21 -4.73 2.76 -2.55
N ARG A 22 -4.39 1.51 -2.89
CA ARG A 22 -5.38 0.44 -3.07
C ARG A 22 -5.48 -0.39 -1.80
N VAL A 23 -6.70 -0.63 -1.33
CA VAL A 23 -6.94 -1.48 -0.17
C VAL A 23 -7.13 -2.91 -0.65
N HIS A 24 -6.35 -3.82 -0.09
CA HIS A 24 -6.54 -5.25 -0.27
C HIS A 24 -6.99 -5.82 1.08
N PHE A 25 -8.23 -6.29 1.14
CA PHE A 25 -8.75 -6.96 2.33
C PHE A 25 -8.19 -8.38 2.37
N SER A 26 -7.68 -8.78 3.52
CA SER A 26 -7.18 -10.13 3.78
C SER A 26 -7.65 -10.52 5.16
N ASP A 27 -8.20 -11.73 5.28
CA ASP A 27 -8.74 -12.25 6.54
C ASP A 27 -7.62 -12.54 7.57
N THR A 28 -6.41 -12.83 7.08
CA THR A 28 -5.25 -13.19 7.89
C THR A 28 -4.25 -12.06 8.10
N SER A 29 -4.38 -10.93 7.39
CA SER A 29 -3.44 -9.83 7.53
C SER A 29 -3.87 -8.85 8.62
N THR A 30 -3.08 -8.79 9.68
CA THR A 30 -3.14 -7.74 10.71
C THR A 30 -2.25 -6.54 10.37
N GLU A 31 -1.64 -6.55 9.18
CA GLU A 31 -0.68 -5.54 8.72
C GLU A 31 -1.36 -4.18 8.52
N THR A 32 -0.87 -3.16 9.22
CA THR A 32 -1.34 -1.78 9.04
C THR A 32 -0.69 -1.11 7.83
N MET A 33 -1.30 -0.05 7.31
CA MET A 33 -0.72 0.73 6.22
C MET A 33 0.69 1.26 6.54
N SER A 34 0.92 1.70 7.79
CA SER A 34 2.22 2.15 8.26
C SER A 34 3.26 1.03 8.31
N ASP A 35 2.85 -0.17 8.70
CA ASP A 35 3.73 -1.35 8.72
C ASP A 35 4.15 -1.74 7.29
N LYS A 36 3.16 -1.82 6.39
CA LYS A 36 3.37 -2.13 4.98
C LYS A 36 4.32 -1.15 4.29
N ILE A 37 4.16 0.16 4.52
CA ILE A 37 5.05 1.19 3.97
C ILE A 37 6.48 1.00 4.49
N LYS A 38 6.65 0.80 5.80
CA LYS A 38 7.98 0.56 6.39
C LYS A 38 8.67 -0.67 5.81
N ARG A 39 7.92 -1.77 5.61
CA ARG A 39 8.46 -2.98 4.96
C ARG A 39 8.86 -2.73 3.51
N MET A 40 8.03 -2.04 2.73
CA MET A 40 8.33 -1.71 1.32
C MET A 40 9.63 -0.93 1.22
N LEU A 41 9.81 0.11 2.04
CA LEU A 41 11.04 0.91 2.07
C LEU A 41 12.27 0.07 2.45
N LYS A 42 12.15 -0.80 3.47
CA LYS A 42 13.24 -1.68 3.87
C LYS A 42 13.64 -2.64 2.76
N ASN A 43 12.67 -3.25 2.09
CA ASN A 43 12.92 -4.19 0.98
C ASN A 43 13.56 -3.47 -0.21
N GLU A 44 13.16 -2.24 -0.50
CA GLU A 44 13.74 -1.45 -1.59
C GLU A 44 15.23 -1.16 -1.34
N ILE A 45 15.61 -0.79 -0.12
CA ILE A 45 17.01 -0.57 0.26
C ILE A 45 17.83 -1.87 0.22
N GLN A 46 17.24 -3.01 0.59
CA GLN A 46 17.93 -4.31 0.58
C GLN A 46 18.12 -4.90 -0.82
N GLN A 47 17.33 -4.45 -1.80
CA GLN A 47 17.45 -4.88 -3.19
C GLN A 47 18.27 -3.91 -4.06
N MET A 48 18.85 -2.87 -3.46
CA MET A 48 19.86 -2.00 -4.09
C MET A 48 21.29 -2.52 -3.87
#